data_AF-A0A9D3WFY9-F1
#
_entry.id   AF-A0A9D3WFY9-F1
#
_cell.length_a   1.000
_cell.length_b   1.000
_cell.length_c   1.000
_cell.angle_alpha   90.00
_cell.angle_beta   90.00
_cell.angle_gamma   90.00
#
_symmetry.space_group_name_H-M   'P 1'
#
loop_
_entity.id
_entity.type
_entity.pdbx_description
1 polymer ?
#
loop_
_entity_poly.entity_id
_entity_poly.type
_entity_poly.pdbx_seq_one_letter_code
_entity_poly.pdbx_strand_id
1 'polypeptide(L)'
;MVGWQRHLQCALRQVGRRLEHNYTHSTNYSSSVSRLNSPVLPRELPSYQKLWKSPASMSTPLYRYFQQLGISTSRKLLAGSSEETPIASPLTPVLAIDSGKTEEKKVVPNRTKVQAVLKKIKQSPKKVNLVAALVRGMRVEDALLQLQVTVKRAAKTVYQVIHSARANATHNHGLDPDRLLVAEAFVGKGLFLKRVSYHGKGRSGIKERPECRLTVVVREMTPEEEAELARLRVSKFRKLTKREKRLVPHKLIETTPIWNRKGSGNGRTQEPNGMAA
;
A
#
# COMPACT_ATOMS: atom_id res chain seq x y z
N MET A 1 36.60 35.33 -28.87
CA MET A 1 37.23 35.17 -27.53
C MET A 1 36.54 36.11 -26.57
N VAL A 2 36.35 35.64 -25.33
CA VAL A 2 35.83 36.35 -24.14
C VAL A 2 34.31 36.60 -24.11
N GLY A 3 33.63 35.96 -23.16
CA GLY A 3 32.23 36.23 -22.85
C GLY A 3 31.48 35.16 -22.04
N TRP A 4 32.16 34.31 -21.26
CA TRP A 4 31.54 33.35 -20.34
C TRP A 4 32.03 33.60 -18.91
N GLN A 5 31.47 34.59 -18.25
CA GLN A 5 31.64 34.77 -16.81
C GLN A 5 30.52 35.63 -16.27
N ARG A 6 29.48 34.98 -15.75
CA ARG A 6 28.53 35.45 -14.73
C ARG A 6 27.43 34.40 -14.65
N HIS A 7 27.59 33.44 -13.74
CA HIS A 7 26.55 32.70 -12.99
C HIS A 7 27.19 31.47 -12.34
N LEU A 8 28.16 31.70 -11.46
CA LEU A 8 28.75 30.69 -10.57
C LEU A 8 28.65 31.15 -9.10
N GLN A 9 27.52 31.75 -8.74
CA GLN A 9 27.17 32.05 -7.35
C GLN A 9 25.68 31.80 -7.14
N CYS A 10 25.30 30.55 -6.92
CA CYS A 10 24.03 30.13 -6.29
C CYS A 10 24.07 28.69 -5.75
N ALA A 11 25.26 28.14 -5.43
CA ALA A 11 25.42 26.73 -5.04
C ALA A 11 25.92 26.50 -3.59
N LEU A 12 26.06 27.53 -2.75
CA LEU A 12 26.51 27.37 -1.37
C LEU A 12 25.75 28.28 -0.40
N ARG A 13 24.50 27.92 -0.09
CA ARG A 13 23.82 28.34 1.15
C ARG A 13 22.55 27.54 1.38
N GLN A 14 22.68 26.32 1.92
CA GLN A 14 21.69 25.69 2.80
C GLN A 14 22.22 24.32 3.29
N VAL A 15 23.28 24.37 4.09
CA VAL A 15 23.64 23.28 5.00
C VAL A 15 23.69 23.89 6.38
N GLY A 16 22.76 23.49 7.26
CA GLY A 16 22.81 23.86 8.66
C GLY A 16 21.45 23.96 9.34
N ARG A 17 21.20 22.96 10.22
CA ARG A 17 20.30 22.97 11.38
C ARG A 17 18.84 22.58 11.15
N ARG A 18 18.54 21.32 11.48
CA ARG A 18 17.38 20.94 12.32
C ARG A 18 17.70 19.62 13.02
N LEU A 19 18.36 19.74 14.16
CA LEU A 19 18.51 18.70 15.17
C LEU A 19 17.34 18.86 16.16
N GLU A 20 16.58 17.78 16.30
CA GLU A 20 15.81 17.29 17.46
C GLU A 20 15.65 18.24 18.64
N HIS A 21 14.41 18.58 19.02
CA HIS A 21 14.05 18.97 20.40
C HIS A 21 12.70 18.33 20.75
N ASN A 22 12.77 17.08 21.24
CA ASN A 22 11.77 16.50 22.12
C ASN A 22 12.15 16.89 23.55
N TYR A 23 11.34 17.71 24.22
CA TYR A 23 11.39 17.83 25.68
C TYR A 23 9.98 17.99 26.23
N THR A 24 9.48 16.89 26.78
CA THR A 24 8.51 16.87 27.87
C THR A 24 9.23 17.27 29.16
N HIS A 25 8.81 18.36 29.80
CA HIS A 25 8.99 18.53 31.24
C HIS A 25 7.78 19.26 31.84
N SER A 26 7.03 18.50 32.63
CA SER A 26 6.09 18.97 33.64
C SER A 26 6.87 19.58 34.82
N THR A 27 6.47 20.76 35.28
CA THR A 27 6.59 21.15 36.70
C THR A 27 5.54 22.21 37.03
N ASN A 28 4.67 21.86 37.98
CA ASN A 28 3.84 22.79 38.74
C ASN A 28 4.73 23.60 39.68
N TYR A 29 4.51 24.90 39.83
CA TYR A 29 4.85 25.64 41.04
C TYR A 29 3.90 26.82 41.23
N SER A 30 3.22 26.82 42.38
CA SER A 30 2.46 27.92 42.96
C SER A 30 3.35 28.75 43.88
N SER A 31 3.19 30.08 43.88
CA SER A 31 3.30 31.04 45.01
C SER A 31 3.42 32.46 44.44
N SER A 32 2.42 33.33 44.55
CA SER A 32 2.04 34.22 45.67
C SER A 32 2.82 35.54 45.78
N VAL A 33 2.10 36.64 45.52
CA VAL A 33 2.05 37.92 46.28
C VAL A 33 3.29 38.83 46.32
N SER A 34 3.13 40.05 45.79
CA SER A 34 3.19 41.29 46.61
C SER A 34 2.76 42.53 45.82
N ARG A 35 1.96 43.37 46.51
CA ARG A 35 1.46 44.68 46.10
C ARG A 35 2.46 45.75 46.52
N LEU A 36 2.55 46.87 45.79
CA LEU A 36 2.75 48.19 46.39
C LEU A 36 1.93 49.25 45.64
N ASN A 37 1.18 50.02 46.42
CA ASN A 37 0.28 51.12 46.06
C ASN A 37 1.02 52.47 46.07
N SER A 38 0.53 53.47 45.34
CA SER A 38 0.35 54.86 45.82
C SER A 38 -0.44 55.72 44.80
N PRO A 39 -1.12 56.82 45.23
CA PRO A 39 -2.48 57.15 44.77
C PRO A 39 -2.70 58.63 44.29
N VAL A 40 -3.99 59.00 44.14
CA VAL A 40 -4.66 60.34 44.25
C VAL A 40 -5.28 60.89 42.93
N LEU A 41 -6.55 60.57 42.61
CA LEU A 41 -7.85 61.31 42.79
C LEU A 41 -8.19 62.35 41.67
N PRO A 42 -9.44 62.82 41.50
CA PRO A 42 -10.73 62.11 41.41
C PRO A 42 -11.63 62.62 40.25
N ARG A 43 -12.55 61.79 39.75
CA ARG A 43 -13.81 62.32 39.17
C ARG A 43 -14.92 61.28 39.29
N GLU A 44 -15.84 61.58 40.19
CA GLU A 44 -17.13 60.94 40.47
C GLU A 44 -18.01 60.81 39.21
N LEU A 45 -18.78 59.72 39.11
CA LEU A 45 -20.20 59.65 38.75
C LEU A 45 -20.72 58.19 38.94
N PRO A 46 -22.04 57.97 39.18
CA PRO A 46 -22.50 57.05 40.23
C PRO A 46 -22.98 55.67 39.74
N SER A 47 -22.78 54.71 40.65
CA SER A 47 -23.60 53.53 40.96
C SER A 47 -24.64 53.04 39.93
N TYR A 48 -24.33 51.91 39.29
CA TYR A 48 -25.31 50.84 39.08
C TYR A 48 -24.65 49.50 39.42
N GLN A 49 -24.83 49.06 40.67
CA GLN A 49 -24.60 47.67 41.05
C GLN A 49 -25.76 46.83 40.51
N LYS A 50 -25.48 45.95 39.54
CA LYS A 50 -26.30 44.75 39.32
C LYS A 50 -25.38 43.54 39.10
N LEU A 51 -25.27 42.79 40.19
CA LEU A 51 -24.82 41.41 40.30
C LEU A 51 -25.40 40.53 39.20
N TRP A 52 -24.61 40.14 38.22
CA TRP A 52 -24.88 38.96 37.40
C TRP A 52 -23.64 38.06 37.44
N LYS A 53 -23.52 37.36 38.56
CA LYS A 53 -22.77 36.10 38.62
C LYS A 53 -23.48 35.16 37.65
N SER A 54 -22.88 34.86 36.50
CA SER A 54 -23.34 33.77 35.66
C SER A 54 -23.28 32.47 36.48
N PRO A 55 -24.39 31.77 36.75
CA PRO A 55 -24.28 30.42 37.26
C PRO A 55 -23.69 29.58 36.14
N ALA A 56 -22.67 28.79 36.49
CA ALA A 56 -22.22 27.69 35.67
C ALA A 56 -23.45 26.87 35.25
N SER A 57 -23.71 26.82 33.94
CA SER A 57 -24.60 25.86 33.32
C SER A 57 -23.97 24.47 33.53
N MET A 58 -24.15 23.94 34.73
CA MET A 58 -24.00 22.52 35.00
C MET A 58 -25.16 21.86 34.27
N SER A 59 -24.86 21.31 33.10
CA SER A 59 -25.80 20.48 32.34
C SER A 59 -26.37 19.44 33.30
N THR A 60 -27.64 19.57 33.63
CA THR A 60 -28.35 18.52 34.36
C THR A 60 -28.26 17.26 33.49
N PRO A 61 -27.81 16.12 34.03
CA PRO A 61 -27.72 14.91 33.24
C PRO A 61 -29.13 14.54 32.79
N LEU A 62 -29.30 14.30 31.49
CA LEU A 62 -30.58 13.99 30.82
C LEU A 62 -31.42 12.92 31.55
N TYR A 63 -30.78 12.06 32.32
CA TYR A 63 -31.41 11.08 33.19
C TYR A 63 -32.43 11.68 34.20
N ARG A 64 -32.21 12.88 34.75
CA ARG A 64 -33.17 13.53 35.65
C ARG A 64 -34.47 13.95 34.96
N TYR A 65 -34.38 14.32 33.68
CA TYR A 65 -35.56 14.67 32.88
C TYR A 65 -36.46 13.45 32.63
N PHE A 66 -35.85 12.28 32.41
CA PHE A 66 -36.59 11.02 32.29
C PHE A 66 -37.30 10.60 33.58
N GLN A 67 -36.72 10.90 34.76
CA GLN A 67 -37.38 10.64 36.04
C GLN A 67 -38.63 11.52 36.24
N GLN A 68 -38.60 12.79 35.83
CA GLN A 68 -39.72 13.73 35.99
C GLN A 68 -40.91 13.42 35.06
N LEU A 69 -40.65 12.80 33.91
CA LEU A 69 -41.70 12.33 33.00
C LEU A 69 -42.33 10.99 33.42
N GLY A 70 -41.96 10.43 34.59
CA GLY A 70 -42.48 9.16 35.07
C GLY A 70 -41.99 7.93 34.29
N ILE A 71 -41.08 8.11 33.33
CA ILE A 71 -40.44 7.03 32.58
C ILE A 71 -39.25 6.54 33.41
N SER A 72 -39.56 5.90 34.55
CA SER A 72 -38.55 5.22 35.36
C SER A 72 -38.26 3.85 34.74
N THR A 73 -37.00 3.56 34.41
CA THR A 73 -36.56 2.25 33.93
C THR A 73 -36.44 1.22 35.06
N SER A 74 -37.21 1.35 36.13
CA SER A 74 -37.20 0.44 37.27
C SER A 74 -38.60 -0.11 37.50
N ARG A 75 -39.10 -0.88 36.54
CA ARG A 75 -40.28 -1.73 36.77
C ARG A 75 -39.83 -2.89 37.66
N LYS A 76 -40.17 -2.85 38.95
CA LYS A 76 -40.16 -4.05 39.81
C LYS A 76 -41.20 -5.02 39.24
N LEU A 77 -40.75 -6.07 38.56
CA LEU A 77 -41.63 -7.16 38.15
C LEU A 77 -42.04 -7.91 39.42
N LEU A 78 -43.34 -7.90 39.71
CA LEU A 78 -43.93 -8.75 40.73
C LEU A 78 -43.80 -10.20 40.29
N ALA A 79 -43.24 -11.03 41.16
CA ALA A 79 -43.14 -12.46 40.99
C ALA A 79 -44.55 -13.08 40.93
N GLY A 80 -44.86 -13.74 39.83
CA GLY A 80 -46.03 -14.57 39.62
C GLY A 80 -45.87 -15.32 38.30
N SER A 81 -45.94 -16.65 38.37
CA SER A 81 -45.76 -17.63 37.28
C SER A 81 -44.40 -17.64 36.56
N SER A 82 -43.60 -18.66 36.90
CA SER A 82 -42.53 -19.21 36.06
C SER A 82 -43.05 -19.56 34.67
N GLU A 83 -42.26 -19.24 33.64
CA GLU A 83 -42.49 -19.53 32.20
C GLU A 83 -43.12 -18.41 31.35
N GLU A 84 -42.57 -17.20 31.41
CA GLU A 84 -42.60 -16.30 30.25
C GLU A 84 -41.15 -15.96 29.87
N THR A 85 -40.64 -16.62 28.83
CA THR A 85 -39.36 -16.24 28.22
C THR A 85 -39.56 -14.93 27.44
N PRO A 86 -38.69 -13.91 27.62
CA PRO A 86 -38.79 -12.73 26.79
C PRO A 86 -38.50 -13.12 25.34
N ILE A 87 -39.52 -13.00 24.47
CA ILE A 87 -39.37 -13.26 23.03
C ILE A 87 -38.34 -12.26 22.49
N ALA A 88 -37.16 -12.77 22.13
CA ALA A 88 -36.10 -11.97 21.53
C ALA A 88 -36.60 -11.37 20.21
N SER A 89 -36.42 -10.06 20.03
CA SER A 89 -36.79 -9.40 18.78
C SER A 89 -36.07 -10.07 17.60
N PRO A 90 -36.70 -10.24 16.44
CA PRO A 90 -36.07 -10.89 15.28
C PRO A 90 -34.87 -10.12 14.71
N LEU A 91 -34.60 -8.91 15.21
CA LEU A 91 -33.51 -8.03 14.79
C LEU A 91 -32.33 -7.99 15.78
N THR A 92 -32.44 -8.64 16.93
CA THR A 92 -31.31 -8.79 17.86
C THR A 92 -30.60 -10.11 17.58
N PRO A 93 -29.29 -10.12 17.23
CA PRO A 93 -28.54 -11.38 17.18
C PRO A 93 -28.51 -11.97 18.60
N VAL A 94 -28.95 -13.22 18.72
CA VAL A 94 -28.96 -13.96 19.99
C VAL A 94 -27.53 -14.04 20.52
N LEU A 95 -27.23 -13.28 21.58
CA LEU A 95 -26.03 -13.49 22.38
C LEU A 95 -26.34 -14.64 23.33
N ALA A 96 -25.86 -15.83 22.98
CA ALA A 96 -25.91 -17.01 23.83
C ALA A 96 -25.15 -16.71 25.12
N ILE A 97 -25.89 -16.55 26.22
CA ILE A 97 -25.36 -16.62 27.58
C ILE A 97 -25.85 -17.96 28.09
N ASP A 98 -24.99 -18.97 28.02
CA ASP A 98 -25.04 -20.11 28.92
C ASP A 98 -23.62 -20.62 29.18
N SER A 99 -23.37 -20.79 30.47
CA SER A 99 -22.24 -21.34 31.18
C SER A 99 -21.29 -22.30 30.42
N GLY A 100 -19.99 -21.99 30.53
CA GLY A 100 -18.94 -23.00 30.64
C GLY A 100 -18.69 -23.85 29.41
N LYS A 101 -18.17 -23.26 28.33
CA LYS A 101 -17.26 -23.91 27.37
C LYS A 101 -16.53 -22.83 26.58
N THR A 102 -15.21 -22.97 26.55
CA THR A 102 -14.21 -22.38 25.64
C THR A 102 -14.67 -21.20 24.80
N GLU A 103 -14.01 -20.05 25.00
CA GLU A 103 -14.00 -18.93 24.06
C GLU A 103 -14.13 -19.43 22.62
N GLU A 104 -15.30 -19.27 22.01
CA GLU A 104 -15.46 -19.40 20.58
C GLU A 104 -14.79 -18.18 19.94
N LYS A 105 -13.45 -18.20 19.95
CA LYS A 105 -12.63 -17.57 18.94
C LYS A 105 -13.12 -18.15 17.63
N LYS A 106 -14.04 -17.42 17.00
CA LYS A 106 -14.50 -17.57 15.62
C LYS A 106 -13.36 -18.19 14.81
N VAL A 107 -13.42 -19.50 14.60
CA VAL A 107 -12.35 -20.28 13.97
C VAL A 107 -12.24 -19.73 12.56
N VAL A 108 -11.28 -18.84 12.37
CA VAL A 108 -10.95 -18.27 11.08
C VAL A 108 -10.51 -19.46 10.23
N PRO A 109 -11.23 -19.84 9.17
CA PRO A 109 -10.88 -21.02 8.40
C PRO A 109 -9.47 -20.80 7.86
N ASN A 110 -8.57 -21.73 8.20
CA ASN A 110 -7.18 -21.87 7.74
C ASN A 110 -6.75 -20.80 6.74
N ARG A 111 -6.31 -19.64 7.23
CA ARG A 111 -5.90 -18.53 6.36
C ARG A 111 -4.46 -18.72 5.91
N THR A 112 -4.26 -19.65 4.97
CA THR A 112 -3.03 -19.74 4.16
C THR A 112 -2.75 -18.45 3.38
N LYS A 113 -3.74 -17.54 3.31
CA LYS A 113 -3.67 -16.24 2.63
C LYS A 113 -3.56 -15.10 3.63
N VAL A 114 -2.54 -14.26 3.46
CA VAL A 114 -2.27 -13.06 4.26
C VAL A 114 -2.55 -11.81 3.43
N GLN A 115 -3.25 -10.84 4.00
CA GLN A 115 -3.68 -9.64 3.29
C GLN A 115 -2.98 -8.38 3.83
N ALA A 116 -2.55 -7.50 2.92
CA ALA A 116 -2.14 -6.14 3.23
C ALA A 116 -2.94 -5.13 2.39
N VAL A 117 -3.41 -4.05 3.03
CA VAL A 117 -4.23 -3.02 2.38
C VAL A 117 -3.67 -1.64 2.66
N LEU A 118 -3.47 -0.86 1.59
CA LEU A 118 -3.15 0.56 1.68
C LEU A 118 -4.33 1.39 1.16
N LYS A 119 -4.84 2.27 2.02
CA LYS A 119 -5.97 3.16 1.73
C LYS A 119 -5.47 4.58 1.40
N LYS A 120 -6.33 5.40 0.79
CA LYS A 120 -6.08 6.83 0.50
C LYS A 120 -4.85 7.09 -0.37
N ILE A 121 -4.60 6.22 -1.37
CA ILE A 121 -3.51 6.43 -2.32
C ILE A 121 -3.93 7.53 -3.29
N LYS A 122 -3.19 8.65 -3.31
CA LYS A 122 -3.45 9.82 -4.18
C LYS A 122 -2.95 9.60 -5.61
N GLN A 123 -3.36 8.50 -6.23
CA GLN A 123 -3.07 8.14 -7.63
C GLN A 123 -4.32 7.55 -8.29
N SER A 124 -4.38 7.65 -9.63
CA SER A 124 -5.48 7.05 -10.39
C SER A 124 -5.41 5.51 -10.32
N PRO A 125 -6.54 4.82 -10.06
CA PRO A 125 -6.55 3.36 -9.93
C PRO A 125 -6.02 2.66 -11.18
N LYS A 126 -6.26 3.20 -12.38
CA LYS A 126 -5.75 2.63 -13.65
C LYS A 126 -4.22 2.56 -13.68
N LYS A 127 -3.54 3.60 -13.18
CA LYS A 127 -2.07 3.68 -13.17
C LYS A 127 -1.45 2.70 -12.16
N VAL A 128 -2.10 2.56 -11.00
CA VAL A 128 -1.66 1.62 -9.97
C VAL A 128 -1.93 0.19 -10.41
N ASN A 129 -3.09 -0.07 -11.03
CA ASN A 129 -3.47 -1.39 -11.52
C ASN A 129 -2.51 -1.92 -12.59
N LEU A 130 -1.98 -1.05 -13.45
CA LEU A 130 -0.96 -1.42 -14.44
C LEU A 130 0.28 -2.04 -13.78
N VAL A 131 0.77 -1.44 -12.70
CA VAL A 131 1.94 -1.94 -11.96
C VAL A 131 1.57 -3.16 -11.12
N ALA A 132 0.39 -3.16 -10.49
CA ALA A 132 -0.10 -4.30 -9.73
C ALA A 132 -0.25 -5.55 -10.61
N ALA A 133 -0.70 -5.39 -11.86
CA ALA A 133 -0.83 -6.49 -12.81
C ALA A 133 0.53 -7.14 -13.16
N LEU A 134 1.60 -6.37 -13.19
CA LEU A 134 2.94 -6.85 -13.50
C LEU A 134 3.48 -7.81 -12.43
N VAL A 135 3.14 -7.60 -11.16
CA VAL A 135 3.63 -8.41 -10.03
C VAL A 135 2.70 -9.55 -9.60
N ARG A 136 1.53 -9.70 -10.25
CA ARG A 136 0.61 -10.80 -9.94
C ARG A 136 1.22 -12.15 -10.32
N GLY A 137 1.16 -13.11 -9.40
CA GLY A 137 1.68 -14.46 -9.63
C GLY A 137 3.20 -14.57 -9.60
N MET A 138 3.92 -13.49 -9.25
CA MET A 138 5.36 -13.54 -9.03
C MET A 138 5.67 -13.98 -7.59
N ARG A 139 6.87 -14.55 -7.39
CA ARG A 139 7.46 -14.69 -6.05
C ARG A 139 7.64 -13.30 -5.44
N VAL A 140 7.46 -13.19 -4.12
CA VAL A 140 7.51 -11.89 -3.43
C VAL A 140 8.87 -11.21 -3.63
N GLU A 141 9.97 -11.96 -3.58
CA GLU A 141 11.32 -11.42 -3.79
C GLU A 141 11.51 -10.89 -5.21
N ASP A 142 11.17 -11.71 -6.22
CA ASP A 142 11.22 -11.32 -7.63
C ASP A 142 10.38 -10.06 -7.90
N ALA A 143 9.20 -9.97 -7.29
CA ALA A 143 8.33 -8.81 -7.40
C ALA A 143 8.97 -7.55 -6.78
N LEU A 144 9.61 -7.65 -5.61
CA LEU A 144 10.29 -6.52 -4.97
C LEU A 144 11.45 -6.01 -5.84
N LEU A 145 12.25 -6.90 -6.41
CA LEU A 145 13.34 -6.55 -7.33
C LEU A 145 12.82 -5.88 -8.60
N GLN A 146 11.80 -6.46 -9.22
CA GLN A 146 11.19 -5.90 -10.42
C GLN A 146 10.62 -4.49 -10.18
N LEU A 147 10.01 -4.26 -9.02
CA LEU A 147 9.46 -2.95 -8.64
C LEU A 147 10.54 -1.89 -8.38
N GLN A 148 11.74 -2.28 -7.92
CA GLN A 148 12.86 -1.35 -7.75
C GLN A 148 13.38 -0.81 -9.09
N VAL A 149 13.41 -1.65 -10.12
CA VAL A 149 13.87 -1.26 -11.47
C VAL A 149 12.78 -0.54 -12.27
N THR A 150 11.51 -0.76 -11.92
CA THR A 150 10.38 -0.17 -12.66
C THR A 150 10.32 1.35 -12.51
N VAL A 151 10.39 2.07 -13.64
CA VAL A 151 10.42 3.54 -13.70
C VAL A 151 9.09 4.21 -13.28
N LYS A 152 7.97 3.47 -13.27
CA LYS A 152 6.63 4.03 -12.95
C LYS A 152 6.56 4.46 -11.48
N ARG A 153 6.09 5.69 -11.21
CA ARG A 153 5.88 6.22 -9.83
C ARG A 153 5.06 5.30 -8.92
N ALA A 154 4.07 4.60 -9.47
CA ALA A 154 3.23 3.67 -8.71
C ALA A 154 4.02 2.47 -8.15
N ALA A 155 5.18 2.13 -8.71
CA ALA A 155 6.02 1.04 -8.23
C ALA A 155 6.44 1.24 -6.77
N LYS A 156 6.80 2.48 -6.38
CA LYS A 156 7.15 2.80 -4.99
C LYS A 156 6.02 2.47 -4.01
N THR A 157 4.77 2.80 -4.37
CA THR A 157 3.61 2.50 -3.54
C THR A 157 3.29 1.00 -3.49
N VAL A 158 3.39 0.29 -4.62
CA VAL A 158 3.15 -1.17 -4.64
C VAL A 158 4.23 -1.90 -3.83
N TYR A 159 5.49 -1.47 -3.96
CA TYR A 159 6.63 -2.01 -3.23
C TYR A 159 6.41 -1.96 -1.72
N GLN A 160 6.00 -0.80 -1.19
CA GLN A 160 5.71 -0.62 0.23
C GLN A 160 4.63 -1.59 0.73
N VAL A 161 3.59 -1.83 -0.06
CA VAL A 161 2.50 -2.72 0.34
C VAL A 161 2.90 -4.18 0.28
N ILE A 162 3.66 -4.61 -0.74
CA ILE A 162 4.20 -5.98 -0.80
C ILE A 162 5.20 -6.21 0.33
N HIS A 163 6.06 -5.24 0.61
CA HIS A 163 7.00 -5.32 1.74
C HIS A 163 6.27 -5.46 3.08
N SER A 164 5.19 -4.70 3.29
CA SER A 164 4.34 -4.84 4.46
C SER A 164 3.60 -6.19 4.50
N ALA A 165 3.13 -6.70 3.35
CA ALA A 165 2.51 -8.02 3.27
C ALA A 165 3.47 -9.13 3.68
N ARG A 166 4.73 -9.07 3.20
CA ARG A 166 5.82 -9.96 3.62
C ARG A 166 6.02 -9.91 5.12
N ALA A 167 6.17 -8.72 5.69
CA ALA A 167 6.37 -8.55 7.15
C ALA A 167 5.20 -9.08 7.98
N ASN A 168 3.96 -8.88 7.53
CA ASN A 168 2.78 -9.41 8.21
C ASN A 168 2.73 -10.95 8.13
N ALA A 169 3.11 -11.52 6.98
CA ALA A 169 3.17 -12.96 6.79
C ALA A 169 4.21 -13.62 7.71
N THR A 170 5.40 -13.04 7.82
CA THR A 170 6.46 -13.57 8.70
C THR A 170 6.13 -13.39 10.17
N HIS A 171 5.69 -12.18 10.57
CA HIS A 171 5.55 -11.86 11.99
C HIS A 171 4.25 -12.38 12.61
N ASN A 172 3.12 -12.22 11.94
CA ASN A 172 1.81 -12.56 12.51
C ASN A 172 1.38 -13.99 12.16
N HIS A 173 1.81 -14.51 11.01
CA HIS A 173 1.35 -15.80 10.49
C HIS A 173 2.46 -16.87 10.49
N GLY A 174 3.72 -16.52 10.78
CA GLY A 174 4.83 -17.47 10.84
C GLY A 174 5.18 -18.12 9.50
N LEU A 175 4.80 -17.49 8.38
CA LEU A 175 5.07 -18.03 7.04
C LEU A 175 6.51 -17.78 6.61
N ASP A 176 7.06 -18.70 5.83
CA ASP A 176 8.43 -18.61 5.31
C ASP A 176 8.52 -17.52 4.21
N PRO A 177 9.31 -16.45 4.39
CA PRO A 177 9.37 -15.33 3.45
C PRO A 177 9.81 -15.73 2.03
N ASP A 178 10.65 -16.75 1.92
CA ASP A 178 11.26 -17.16 0.64
C ASP A 178 10.28 -17.95 -0.24
N ARG A 179 9.28 -18.56 0.40
CA ARG A 179 8.20 -19.34 -0.25
C ARG A 179 6.94 -18.52 -0.51
N LEU A 180 6.95 -17.22 -0.23
CA LEU A 180 5.79 -16.37 -0.46
C LEU A 180 5.61 -16.03 -1.94
N LEU A 181 4.36 -16.14 -2.37
CA LEU A 181 3.89 -15.76 -3.71
C LEU A 181 2.76 -14.73 -3.61
N VAL A 182 2.79 -13.75 -4.52
CA VAL A 182 1.72 -12.76 -4.66
C VAL A 182 0.53 -13.42 -5.38
N ALA A 183 -0.42 -13.94 -4.61
CA ALA A 183 -1.61 -14.60 -5.15
C ALA A 183 -2.51 -13.61 -5.90
N GLU A 184 -2.83 -12.49 -5.25
CA GLU A 184 -3.76 -11.50 -5.79
C GLU A 184 -3.23 -10.09 -5.49
N ALA A 185 -3.28 -9.21 -6.48
CA ALA A 185 -2.91 -7.81 -6.30
C ALA A 185 -3.87 -6.92 -7.10
N PHE A 186 -4.90 -6.40 -6.44
CA PHE A 186 -5.95 -5.63 -7.10
C PHE A 186 -6.14 -4.25 -6.48
N VAL A 187 -6.70 -3.35 -7.29
CA VAL A 187 -6.88 -1.95 -6.93
C VAL A 187 -8.37 -1.62 -6.96
N GLY A 188 -8.88 -1.12 -5.85
CA GLY A 188 -10.25 -0.62 -5.74
C GLY A 188 -10.33 0.90 -5.92
N LYS A 189 -11.51 1.36 -6.34
CA LYS A 189 -11.85 2.80 -6.34
C LYS A 189 -11.85 3.33 -4.89
N GLY A 190 -11.24 4.50 -4.68
CA GLY A 190 -11.34 5.27 -3.45
C GLY A 190 -12.28 6.46 -3.61
N LEU A 191 -12.08 7.50 -2.80
CA LEU A 191 -12.88 8.72 -2.87
C LEU A 191 -12.41 9.58 -4.05
N PHE A 192 -13.35 10.00 -4.91
CA PHE A 192 -13.04 10.82 -6.08
C PHE A 192 -13.54 12.23 -5.83
N LEU A 193 -12.60 13.16 -5.62
CA LEU A 193 -12.93 14.54 -5.31
C LEU A 193 -13.19 15.33 -6.59
N LYS A 194 -14.37 15.93 -6.73
CA LYS A 194 -14.72 16.80 -7.86
C LYS A 194 -14.10 18.21 -7.67
N ARG A 195 -13.58 18.79 -8.75
CA ARG A 195 -13.01 20.14 -8.82
C ARG A 195 -13.52 20.82 -10.09
N VAL A 196 -13.80 22.11 -10.05
CA VAL A 196 -14.16 22.87 -11.25
C VAL A 196 -12.94 22.99 -12.16
N SER A 197 -13.16 22.83 -13.47
CA SER A 197 -12.17 23.04 -14.53
C SER A 197 -12.70 24.10 -15.47
N TYR A 198 -12.05 25.26 -15.52
CA TYR A 198 -12.44 26.35 -16.41
C TYR A 198 -11.95 26.07 -17.84
N HIS A 199 -12.79 26.38 -18.82
CA HIS A 199 -12.50 26.25 -20.25
C HIS A 199 -12.78 27.57 -20.97
N GLY A 200 -12.39 27.66 -22.25
CA GLY A 200 -12.65 28.85 -23.06
C GLY A 200 -14.14 29.14 -23.26
N LYS A 201 -14.45 30.38 -23.66
CA LYS A 201 -15.81 30.86 -23.97
C LYS A 201 -16.81 30.72 -22.81
N GLY A 202 -16.37 30.96 -21.57
CA GLY A 202 -17.22 30.89 -20.38
C GLY A 202 -17.69 29.48 -19.99
N ARG A 203 -17.15 28.43 -20.61
CA ARG A 203 -17.51 27.03 -20.31
C ARG A 203 -16.78 26.53 -19.07
N SER A 204 -17.42 25.67 -18.30
CA SER A 204 -16.79 24.95 -17.18
C SER A 204 -17.13 23.47 -17.21
N GLY A 205 -16.16 22.66 -16.80
CA GLY A 205 -16.29 21.22 -16.64
C GLY A 205 -15.91 20.79 -15.22
N ILE A 206 -16.03 19.49 -14.94
CA ILE A 206 -15.65 18.92 -13.64
C ILE A 206 -14.42 18.01 -13.84
N LYS A 207 -13.33 18.34 -13.15
CA LYS A 207 -12.13 17.52 -13.04
C LYS A 207 -12.17 16.69 -11.76
N GLU A 208 -11.94 15.39 -11.87
CA GLU A 208 -11.86 14.50 -10.72
C GLU A 208 -10.41 14.35 -10.24
N ARG A 209 -10.22 14.37 -8.92
CA ARG A 209 -8.98 13.98 -8.24
C ARG A 209 -9.20 12.60 -7.63
N PRO A 210 -8.76 11.52 -8.30
CA PRO A 210 -9.03 10.17 -7.86
C PRO A 210 -8.09 9.76 -6.71
N GLU A 211 -8.66 9.08 -5.73
CA GLU A 211 -7.93 8.25 -4.79
C GLU A 211 -8.24 6.77 -5.04
N CYS A 212 -7.33 5.89 -4.65
CA CYS A 212 -7.55 4.45 -4.73
C CYS A 212 -7.13 3.72 -3.45
N ARG A 213 -7.54 2.45 -3.37
CA ARG A 213 -7.09 1.49 -2.36
C ARG A 213 -6.41 0.33 -3.06
N LEU A 214 -5.29 -0.14 -2.54
CA LEU A 214 -4.58 -1.29 -3.08
C LEU A 214 -4.62 -2.41 -2.05
N THR A 215 -4.99 -3.59 -2.51
CA THR A 215 -5.02 -4.82 -1.72
C THR A 215 -4.07 -5.82 -2.34
N VAL A 216 -3.16 -6.34 -1.53
CA VAL A 216 -2.26 -7.44 -1.89
C VAL A 216 -2.58 -8.61 -0.98
N VAL A 217 -2.68 -9.78 -1.58
CA VAL A 217 -2.84 -11.06 -0.89
C VAL A 217 -1.65 -11.92 -1.24
N VAL A 218 -0.91 -12.34 -0.22
CA VAL A 218 0.21 -13.28 -0.33
C VAL A 218 -0.21 -14.63 0.23
N ARG A 219 0.36 -15.70 -0.31
CA ARG A 219 0.21 -17.07 0.21
C ARG A 219 1.55 -17.78 0.11
N GLU A 220 1.72 -18.84 0.88
CA GLU A 220 2.82 -19.77 0.63
C GLU A 220 2.56 -20.57 -0.64
N MET A 221 3.64 -20.81 -1.40
CA MET A 221 3.64 -21.74 -2.50
C MET A 221 3.50 -23.18 -1.97
N THR A 222 2.74 -24.01 -2.68
CA THR A 222 2.77 -25.46 -2.41
C THR A 222 4.09 -26.05 -2.92
N PRO A 223 4.58 -27.14 -2.32
CA PRO A 223 5.82 -27.79 -2.77
C PRO A 223 5.73 -28.29 -4.22
N GLU A 224 4.53 -28.67 -4.66
CA GLU A 224 4.24 -29.06 -6.05
C GLU A 224 4.44 -27.87 -7.01
N GLU A 225 3.86 -26.71 -6.69
CA GLU A 225 4.01 -25.47 -7.47
C GLU A 225 5.49 -25.06 -7.56
N GLU A 226 6.27 -25.23 -6.48
CA GLU A 226 7.70 -24.96 -6.49
C GLU A 226 8.48 -25.91 -7.42
N ALA A 227 8.21 -27.21 -7.34
CA ALA A 227 8.82 -28.21 -8.22
C ALA A 227 8.48 -27.96 -9.69
N GLU A 228 7.24 -27.59 -10.00
CA GLU A 228 6.82 -27.19 -11.35
C GLU A 228 7.57 -25.95 -11.84
N LEU A 229 7.71 -24.92 -11.00
CA LEU A 229 8.44 -23.70 -11.35
C LEU A 229 9.92 -24.01 -11.64
N ALA A 230 10.54 -24.88 -10.85
CA ALA A 230 11.92 -25.34 -11.05
C ALA A 230 12.08 -26.08 -12.38
N ARG A 231 11.19 -27.05 -12.68
CA ARG A 231 11.15 -27.76 -13.97
C ARG A 231 11.00 -26.79 -15.14
N LEU A 232 10.10 -25.82 -15.02
CA LEU A 232 9.88 -24.79 -16.04
C LEU A 232 11.12 -23.92 -16.24
N ARG A 233 11.80 -23.49 -15.18
CA ARG A 233 13.06 -22.72 -15.25
C ARG A 233 14.15 -23.50 -15.99
N VAL A 234 14.40 -24.76 -15.62
CA VAL A 234 15.38 -25.64 -16.28
C VAL A 234 15.02 -25.84 -17.76
N SER A 235 13.73 -26.08 -18.06
CA SER A 235 13.26 -26.27 -19.43
C SER A 235 13.46 -25.02 -20.30
N LYS A 236 13.18 -23.82 -19.74
CA LYS A 236 13.36 -22.53 -20.41
C LYS A 236 14.84 -22.25 -20.64
N PHE A 237 15.69 -22.48 -19.63
CA PHE A 237 17.14 -22.35 -19.76
C PHE A 237 17.69 -23.23 -20.88
N ARG A 238 17.34 -24.54 -20.89
CA ARG A 238 17.75 -25.46 -21.95
C ARG A 238 17.31 -25.00 -23.34
N LYS A 239 16.10 -24.43 -23.47
CA LYS A 239 15.59 -23.86 -24.73
C LYS A 239 16.38 -22.62 -25.15
N LEU A 240 16.69 -21.72 -24.22
CA LEU A 240 17.51 -20.52 -24.46
C LEU A 240 18.92 -20.89 -24.91
N THR A 241 19.61 -21.79 -24.19
CA THR A 241 20.95 -22.24 -24.56
C THR A 241 20.97 -22.91 -25.94
N LYS A 242 19.93 -23.70 -26.29
CA LYS A 242 19.79 -24.27 -27.63
C LYS A 242 19.59 -23.19 -28.70
N ARG A 243 18.85 -22.12 -28.39
CA ARG A 243 18.63 -20.99 -29.30
C ARG A 243 19.91 -20.19 -29.50
N GLU A 244 20.63 -19.86 -28.43
CA GLU A 244 21.92 -19.17 -28.48
C GLU A 244 22.94 -19.96 -29.32
N LYS A 245 23.09 -21.27 -29.05
CA LYS A 245 23.97 -22.15 -29.85
C LYS A 245 23.60 -22.22 -31.35
N ARG A 246 22.34 -22.01 -31.71
CA ARG A 246 21.89 -21.93 -33.11
C ARG A 246 22.11 -20.54 -33.73
N LEU A 247 22.04 -19.48 -32.92
CA LEU A 247 22.18 -18.09 -33.37
C LEU A 247 23.63 -17.64 -33.44
N VAL A 248 24.54 -18.26 -32.67
CA VAL A 248 25.98 -18.15 -32.93
C VAL A 248 26.25 -18.91 -34.22
N PRO A 249 26.66 -18.23 -35.31
CA PRO A 249 27.00 -18.95 -36.52
C PRO A 249 28.20 -19.85 -36.22
N HIS A 250 28.07 -21.10 -36.65
CA HIS A 250 29.16 -21.93 -37.14
C HIS A 250 30.17 -21.02 -37.85
N LYS A 251 31.46 -21.16 -37.51
CA LYS A 251 32.67 -20.57 -38.13
C LYS A 251 32.40 -19.56 -39.26
N LEU A 252 32.97 -18.35 -39.13
CA LEU A 252 33.10 -17.35 -40.20
C LEU A 252 33.01 -18.02 -41.57
N ILE A 253 31.97 -17.72 -42.35
CA ILE A 253 31.93 -18.14 -43.75
C ILE A 253 33.14 -17.45 -44.36
N GLU A 254 34.23 -18.20 -44.53
CA GLU A 254 35.42 -17.71 -45.22
C GLU A 254 34.94 -17.33 -46.61
N THR A 255 34.80 -16.04 -46.86
CA THR A 255 34.49 -15.48 -48.17
C THR A 255 35.76 -15.60 -49.02
N THR A 256 36.24 -16.81 -49.25
CA THR A 256 37.22 -17.04 -50.31
C THR A 256 36.41 -17.07 -51.61
N PRO A 257 36.56 -16.08 -52.50
CA PRO A 257 35.85 -16.12 -53.77
C PRO A 257 36.36 -17.32 -54.57
N ILE A 258 35.44 -18.19 -55.00
CA ILE A 258 35.75 -19.32 -55.88
C ILE A 258 36.07 -18.75 -57.26
N TRP A 259 37.32 -18.39 -57.50
CA TRP A 259 37.81 -18.01 -58.81
C TRP A 259 38.49 -19.19 -59.51
N ASN A 260 37.74 -20.27 -59.72
CA ASN A 260 38.19 -21.33 -60.63
C ASN A 260 37.69 -21.01 -62.04
N ARG A 261 38.56 -20.38 -62.83
CA ARG A 261 38.43 -20.18 -64.27
C ARG A 261 38.40 -21.57 -64.93
N LYS A 262 37.22 -22.04 -65.38
CA LYS A 262 37.09 -23.24 -66.23
C LYS A 262 37.81 -22.98 -67.55
N GLY A 263 39.05 -23.44 -67.68
CA GLY A 263 39.75 -23.52 -68.95
C GLY A 263 39.10 -24.62 -69.79
N SER A 264 38.48 -24.23 -70.91
CA SER A 264 38.05 -25.17 -71.94
C SER A 264 39.29 -25.69 -72.67
N GLY A 265 39.70 -26.92 -72.34
CA GLY A 265 40.76 -27.65 -73.04
C GLY A 265 40.17 -28.89 -73.68
N ASN A 266 39.74 -28.78 -74.93
CA ASN A 266 39.42 -29.94 -75.77
C ASN A 266 40.75 -30.62 -76.15
N GLY A 267 41.01 -31.80 -75.57
CA GLY A 267 42.20 -32.60 -75.86
C GLY A 267 41.86 -34.08 -75.83
N ARG A 268 41.70 -34.66 -77.02
CA ARG A 268 41.56 -36.09 -77.27
C ARG A 268 42.75 -36.85 -76.68
N THR A 269 42.54 -37.96 -75.98
CA THR A 269 43.42 -39.13 -76.11
C THR A 269 42.63 -40.41 -75.81
N GLN A 270 42.79 -41.37 -76.71
CA GLN A 270 42.20 -42.71 -76.71
C GLN A 270 42.69 -43.50 -75.49
N GLU A 271 41.83 -44.28 -74.86
CA GLU A 271 42.28 -45.51 -74.20
C GLU A 271 41.79 -46.69 -75.01
N PRO A 272 42.68 -47.68 -75.25
CA PRO A 272 42.25 -49.00 -74.85
C PRO A 272 43.35 -49.79 -74.15
N ASN A 273 42.86 -50.65 -73.26
CA ASN A 273 43.44 -51.93 -72.85
C ASN A 273 44.70 -51.94 -72.00
N GLY A 274 44.58 -52.60 -70.85
CA GLY A 274 45.39 -53.79 -70.64
C GLY A 274 46.20 -53.83 -69.35
N MET A 275 45.84 -54.85 -68.55
CA MET A 275 46.75 -55.75 -67.82
C MET A 275 47.54 -55.21 -66.62
N ALA A 276 47.12 -55.71 -65.45
CA ALA A 276 47.90 -56.49 -64.48
C ALA A 276 49.38 -56.14 -64.25
N ALA A 277 49.71 -55.76 -63.02
CA ALA A 277 50.43 -56.57 -62.01
C ALA A 277 50.52 -55.80 -60.69
#